data_AF-A0A3N5KXE0-F1
#
_entry.id   AF-A0A3N5KXE0-F1
#
_cell.length_a   1.000
_cell.length_b   1.000
_cell.length_c   1.000
_cell.angle_alpha   90.00
_cell.angle_beta   90.00
_cell.angle_gamma   90.00
#
_symmetry.space_group_name_H-M   'P 1'
#
loop_
_entity.id
_entity.type
_entity.pdbx_description
1 polymer ?
#
loop_
_entity_poly.entity_id
_entity_poly.type
_entity_poly.pdbx_seq_one_letter_code
_entity_poly.pdbx_strand_id
1 'polypeptide(L)' 'IGNARTPMAARLATGVLQPNGTTVPEPMIDAEHVANAVVHMASLPLDTNILTLTVMATKMPFVGRG' A
#
# COMPACT_ATOMS: atom_id res chain seq x y z
N ILE A 1 2.15 -1.45 -4.91
CA ILE A 1 1.12 -1.08 -3.93
C ILE A 1 1.41 -1.86 -2.64
N GLY A 2 1.68 -1.17 -1.53
CA GLY A 2 1.91 -1.78 -0.22
C GLY A 2 0.70 -1.64 0.70
N ASN A 3 0.37 -2.68 1.47
CA ASN A 3 -0.62 -2.68 2.56
C ASN A 3 -1.98 -2.01 2.24
N ALA A 4 -2.58 -2.34 1.10
CA ALA A 4 -3.94 -1.92 0.79
C ALA A 4 -4.96 -2.69 1.65
N ARG A 5 -5.91 -1.98 2.27
CA ARG A 5 -6.96 -2.54 3.13
C ARG A 5 -7.98 -3.27 2.26
N THR A 6 -7.82 -4.58 2.16
CA THR A 6 -8.77 -5.51 1.57
C THR A 6 -9.33 -6.45 2.64
N PRO A 7 -10.46 -7.16 2.40
CA PRO A 7 -10.95 -8.18 3.33
C PRO A 7 -9.90 -9.25 3.68
N MET A 8 -9.02 -9.59 2.74
CA MET A 8 -7.92 -10.53 2.94
C MET A 8 -6.79 -9.95 3.81
N ALA A 9 -6.54 -8.64 3.71
CA ALA A 9 -5.49 -7.91 4.43
C ALA A 9 -5.94 -7.39 5.80
N ALA A 10 -7.22 -7.49 6.16
CA ALA A 10 -7.78 -6.94 7.40
C ALA A 10 -7.08 -7.45 8.68
N ARG A 11 -6.49 -8.65 8.66
CA ARG A 11 -5.71 -9.20 9.79
C ARG A 11 -4.40 -8.45 10.04
N LEU A 12 -3.85 -7.74 9.06
CA LEU A 12 -2.67 -6.89 9.22
C LEU A 12 -2.96 -5.68 10.11
N ALA A 13 -4.22 -5.22 10.11
CA ALA A 13 -4.73 -4.14 10.98
C ALA A 13 -4.72 -4.52 12.46
N THR A 14 -4.97 -5.79 12.76
CA THR A 14 -5.05 -6.32 14.13
C THR A 14 -3.69 -6.66 14.73
N GLY A 15 -2.63 -6.54 13.92
CA GLY A 15 -1.26 -6.80 14.32
C GLY A 15 -0.67 -8.06 13.69
N VAL A 16 0.56 -7.93 13.19
CA VAL A 16 1.35 -9.05 12.67
C VAL A 16 2.73 -9.06 13.30
N LEU A 17 3.30 -10.27 13.40
CA LEU A 17 4.61 -10.51 13.97
C LEU A 17 5.69 -9.81 13.12
N GLN A 18 6.40 -8.88 13.75
CA GLN A 18 7.50 -8.16 13.13
C GLN A 18 8.83 -8.94 13.31
N PRO A 19 9.88 -8.62 12.53
CA PRO A 19 11.18 -9.28 12.64
C PRO A 19 11.84 -9.18 14.02
N ASN A 20 11.47 -8.16 14.81
CA ASN A 20 11.92 -7.98 16.20
C ASN A 20 11.12 -8.83 17.21
N GLY A 21 10.24 -9.72 16.76
CA GLY A 21 9.44 -10.62 17.58
C GLY A 21 8.19 -10.00 18.21
N THR A 22 7.90 -8.72 17.95
CA THR A 22 6.73 -8.03 18.50
C THR A 22 5.55 -8.04 17.53
N THR A 23 4.32 -8.20 18.04
CA THR A 23 3.10 -8.07 17.23
C THR A 23 2.66 -6.61 17.25
N VAL A 24 2.69 -5.96 16.09
CA VAL A 24 2.33 -4.54 15.96
C VAL A 24 1.34 -4.38 14.81
N PRO A 25 0.28 -3.56 14.98
CA PRO A 25 -0.60 -3.16 13.87
C PRO A 25 0.18 -2.52 12.73
N GLU A 26 0.00 -3.01 11.51
CA GLU A 26 0.63 -2.39 10.35
C GLU A 26 -0.24 -1.25 9.80
N PRO A 27 0.35 -0.08 9.48
CA PRO A 27 -0.36 0.98 8.77
C PRO A 27 -0.85 0.47 7.41
N MET A 28 -2.13 0.68 7.14
CA MET A 28 -2.77 0.29 5.87
C MET A 28 -3.27 1.52 5.12
N ILE A 29 -3.31 1.40 3.80
CA ILE A 29 -3.93 2.36 2.88
C ILE A 29 -5.38 1.94 2.66
N ASP A 30 -6.31 2.87 2.55
CA ASP A 30 -7.62 2.53 1.99
C ASP A 30 -7.48 2.05 0.52
N ALA A 31 -8.16 0.96 0.17
CA ALA A 31 -8.19 0.43 -1.19
C ALA A 31 -8.74 1.44 -2.20
N GLU A 32 -9.57 2.39 -1.76
CA GLU A 32 -10.06 3.48 -2.61
C GLU A 32 -8.92 4.33 -3.19
N HIS A 33 -7.87 4.60 -2.41
CA HIS A 33 -6.70 5.33 -2.92
C HIS A 33 -5.94 4.56 -3.99
N VAL A 34 -5.92 3.23 -3.88
CA VAL A 34 -5.32 2.37 -4.90
C VAL A 34 -6.16 2.38 -6.17
N ALA A 35 -7.50 2.30 -6.03
CA ALA A 35 -8.41 2.38 -7.17
C ALA A 35 -8.25 3.72 -7.91
N ASN A 36 -8.18 4.84 -7.17
CA ASN A 36 -7.96 6.17 -7.75
C ASN A 36 -6.63 6.27 -8.51
N ALA A 37 -5.56 5.66 -7.99
CA ALA A 37 -4.28 5.61 -8.69
C ALA A 37 -4.36 4.82 -10.01
N VAL A 38 -5.08 3.69 -10.03
CA VAL A 38 -5.29 2.90 -11.25
C VAL A 38 -6.15 3.65 -12.26
N VAL A 39 -7.23 4.32 -11.82
CA VAL A 39 -8.06 5.15 -12.68
C VAL A 39 -7.26 6.29 -13.30
N HIS A 40 -6.38 6.92 -12.52
CA HIS A 40 -5.49 7.96 -13.04
C HIS A 40 -4.55 7.42 -14.12
N MET A 41 -3.91 6.27 -13.90
CA MET A 41 -3.06 5.62 -14.92
C MET A 41 -3.86 5.30 -16.19
N ALA A 42 -5.10 4.84 -16.06
CA ALA A 42 -5.97 4.52 -17.19
C ALA A 42 -6.51 5.76 -17.91
N SER A 43 -6.54 6.93 -17.26
CA SER A 43 -7.02 8.19 -17.84
C SER A 43 -6.00 8.89 -18.72
N LEU A 44 -4.76 8.39 -18.79
CA LEU A 44 -3.70 9.00 -19.59
C LEU A 44 -3.93 8.81 -21.09
N PRO A 45 -3.53 9.78 -21.93
CA PRO A 45 -3.52 9.58 -23.37
C PRO A 45 -2.56 8.46 -23.77
N LEU A 46 -2.80 7.83 -24.94
CA LEU A 46 -2.06 6.64 -25.38
C LEU A 46 -0.56 6.85 -25.63
N ASP A 47 -0.12 8.11 -25.74
CA ASP A 47 1.29 8.50 -25.88
C ASP A 47 2.00 8.68 -24.53
N THR A 48 1.28 8.56 -23.41
CA THR A 48 1.77 8.83 -22.06
C THR A 48 1.62 7.59 -21.18
N ASN A 49 2.68 7.21 -20.48
CA ASN A 49 2.70 6.01 -19.65
C ASN A 49 3.34 6.25 -18.28
N ILE A 50 2.72 5.71 -17.24
CA ILE A 50 3.32 5.57 -15.91
C ILE A 50 3.92 4.16 -15.84
N LEU A 51 5.24 4.07 -16.08
CA LEU A 51 5.96 2.78 -16.09
C LEU A 51 5.96 2.10 -14.71
N THR A 52 6.17 2.88 -13.64
CA THR A 52 6.20 2.36 -12.26
C THR A 52 5.59 3.39 -11.31
N LEU A 53 4.65 2.95 -10.46
CA LEU A 53 4.05 3.75 -9.40
C LEU A 53 4.02 2.96 -8.09
N THR A 54 4.58 3.55 -7.03
CA THR A 54 4.54 2.95 -5.68
C THR A 54 3.58 3.74 -4.79
N VAL A 55 2.48 3.10 -4.40
CA VAL A 55 1.51 3.63 -3.42
C VAL A 55 1.71 2.86 -2.10
N MET A 56 1.99 3.58 -1.01
CA MET A 56 2.28 3.03 0.32
C MET A 56 1.58 3.83 1.42
N ALA A 57 1.29 3.20 2.57
CA ALA A 57 0.77 3.92 3.73
C ALA A 57 1.88 4.82 4.29
N THR A 58 1.55 6.07 4.64
CA THR A 58 2.55 7.10 4.99
C THR A 58 3.51 6.69 6.11
N LYS A 59 3.02 5.91 7.09
CA LYS A 59 3.80 5.43 8.24
C LYS A 59 4.36 4.02 8.06
N MET A 60 4.19 3.42 6.88
CA MET A 60 4.71 2.09 6.61
C MET A 60 6.24 2.13 6.54
N PRO A 61 6.96 1.28 7.29
CA PRO A 61 8.42 1.24 7.29
C PRO A 61 8.95 0.47 6.07
N PHE A 62 8.56 0.90 4.86
CA PHE A 62 9.00 0.32 3.59
C PHE A 62 10.29 1.00 3.09
N VAL A 63 10.36 2.32 3.20
CA VAL A 63 11.56 3.12 2.91
C VAL A 63 12.22 3.48 4.23
N GLY A 64 13.24 2.74 4.65
CA GLY A 64 13.94 2.97 5.92
C GLY A 64 14.00 1.78 6.89
N ARG A 65 13.68 0.54 6.47
CA ARG A 65 14.17 -0.64 7.19
C ARG A 65 15.69 -0.75 6.95
N GLY A 66 16.45 -0.08 7.80
CA GLY A 66 17.89 -0.25 8.03
C GLY A 66 18.10 -0.49 9.51
#